data_AF-A0A0R1ELA0-F1
#
_entry.id   AF-A0A0R1ELA0-F1
#
_cell.length_a   1.000
_cell.length_b   1.000
_cell.length_c   1.000
_cell.angle_alpha   90.00
_cell.angle_beta   90.00
_cell.angle_gamma   90.00
#
_symmetry.space_group_name_H-M   'P 1'
#
loop_
_entity.id
_entity.type
_entity.pdbx_description
1 polymer ?
#
loop_
_entity_poly.entity_id
_entity_poly.type
_entity_poly.pdbx_seq_one_letter_code
_entity_poly.pdbx_strand_id
1 'polypeptide(L)'
;MAWATLSDLIGRPLTYTLIFVVDVIMLVGILTVGSPLLFGIALCLIMSCYGAGFSVIPAYLGDVFGTKQLGAIHGYVLTAWAAAGIVGPTLLSFSEEYFHNYTVSLILFVLLELLALGLSIRIRREFKATAQDAKHVTD
;
A
#
# COMPACT_ATOMS: atom_id res chain seq x y z
N MET A 1 -8.12 8.85 -11.01
CA MET A 1 -8.47 8.45 -12.40
C MET A 1 -7.27 7.84 -13.12
N ALA A 2 -6.14 8.55 -13.29
CA ALA A 2 -4.96 8.00 -13.96
C ALA A 2 -4.49 6.64 -13.39
N TRP A 3 -4.39 6.51 -12.08
CA TRP A 3 -3.98 5.25 -11.42
C TRP A 3 -5.00 4.12 -11.56
N ALA A 4 -6.30 4.43 -11.49
CA ALA A 4 -7.36 3.44 -11.72
C ALA A 4 -7.28 2.89 -13.15
N THR A 5 -7.19 3.78 -14.15
CA THR A 5 -7.03 3.39 -15.56
C THR A 5 -5.74 2.60 -15.78
N LEU A 6 -4.62 3.03 -15.21
CA LEU A 6 -3.36 2.29 -15.31
C LEU A 6 -3.48 0.89 -14.69
N SER A 7 -4.17 0.78 -13.55
CA SER A 7 -4.36 -0.49 -12.85
C SER A 7 -5.19 -1.49 -13.64
N ASP A 8 -6.15 -1.01 -14.43
CA ASP A 8 -6.95 -1.85 -15.32
C ASP A 8 -6.09 -2.38 -16.50
N LEU A 9 -5.05 -1.64 -16.91
CA LEU A 9 -4.13 -2.06 -17.99
C LEU A 9 -3.06 -3.07 -17.52
N ILE A 10 -2.42 -2.82 -16.37
CA ILE A 10 -1.30 -3.64 -15.87
C ILE A 10 -1.74 -4.72 -14.87
N GLY A 11 -2.97 -4.65 -14.40
CA GLY A 11 -3.54 -5.53 -13.38
C GLY A 11 -3.50 -4.92 -11.98
N ARG A 12 -4.63 -5.01 -11.28
CA ARG A 12 -4.83 -4.45 -9.94
C ARG A 12 -3.93 -5.09 -8.88
N PRO A 13 -3.74 -6.42 -8.81
CA PRO A 13 -2.77 -7.02 -7.87
C PRO A 13 -1.34 -6.53 -8.10
N LEU A 14 -0.93 -6.35 -9.37
CA LEU A 14 0.41 -5.85 -9.69
C LEU A 14 0.58 -4.38 -9.29
N THR A 15 -0.47 -3.57 -9.47
CA THR A 15 -0.47 -2.15 -9.09
C THR A 15 -0.21 -1.98 -7.59
N TYR A 16 -0.86 -2.77 -6.74
CA TYR A 16 -0.59 -2.76 -5.29
C TYR A 16 0.83 -3.16 -4.94
N THR A 17 1.36 -4.21 -5.57
CA THR A 17 2.75 -4.61 -5.34
C THR A 17 3.72 -3.48 -5.72
N LEU A 18 3.47 -2.76 -6.82
CA LEU A 18 4.31 -1.63 -7.24
C LEU A 18 4.22 -0.44 -6.28
N ILE A 19 3.01 -0.11 -5.80
CA ILE A 19 2.79 0.93 -4.79
C ILE A 19 3.67 0.66 -3.56
N PHE A 20 3.53 -0.53 -2.96
CA PHE A 20 4.31 -0.89 -1.77
C PHE A 20 5.83 -0.91 -2.03
N VAL A 21 6.28 -1.36 -3.20
CA VAL A 21 7.71 -1.29 -3.55
C VAL A 21 8.22 0.15 -3.59
N VAL A 22 7.47 1.05 -4.23
CA VAL A 22 7.84 2.46 -4.31
C VAL A 22 7.87 3.09 -2.93
N ASP A 23 6.84 2.86 -2.10
CA ASP A 23 6.76 3.42 -0.75
C ASP A 23 7.90 2.93 0.15
N VAL A 24 8.27 1.65 0.09
CA VAL A 24 9.45 1.12 0.80
C VAL A 24 10.73 1.82 0.36
N ILE A 25 10.96 1.96 -0.96
CA ILE A 25 12.18 2.61 -1.48
C ILE A 25 12.22 4.08 -1.03
N MET A 26 11.09 4.79 -1.10
CA MET A 26 11.02 6.20 -0.71
C MET A 26 11.24 6.38 0.80
N LEU A 27 10.63 5.55 1.65
CA LEU A 27 10.80 5.61 3.10
C LEU A 27 12.24 5.27 3.53
N VAL A 28 12.86 4.27 2.92
CA VAL A 28 14.28 3.96 3.15
C VAL A 28 15.17 5.09 2.64
N GLY A 29 14.82 5.70 1.51
CA GLY A 29 15.50 6.89 0.99
C GLY A 29 15.47 8.05 1.99
N ILE A 30 14.31 8.34 2.57
CA ILE A 30 14.13 9.41 3.58
C ILE A 30 15.04 9.17 4.81
N LEU A 31 15.26 7.92 5.23
CA LEU A 31 16.14 7.60 6.35
C LEU A 31 17.62 7.96 6.11
N THR A 32 18.05 8.06 4.85
CA THR A 32 19.46 8.21 4.48
C THR A 32 19.79 9.58 3.87
N VAL A 33 18.77 10.32 3.45
CA VAL A 33 18.95 11.54 2.66
C VAL A 33 18.77 12.80 3.52
N GLY A 34 19.79 13.64 3.57
CA GLY A 34 19.75 14.94 4.26
C GLY A 34 19.31 16.13 3.39
N SER A 35 18.94 15.90 2.13
CA SER A 35 18.57 16.97 1.18
C SER A 35 17.07 17.29 1.25
N PRO A 36 16.66 18.54 1.54
CA PRO A 36 15.24 18.93 1.58
C PRO A 36 14.49 18.70 0.27
N LEU A 37 15.18 18.85 -0.87
CA LEU A 37 14.58 18.65 -2.19
C LEU A 37 14.20 17.18 -2.41
N LEU A 38 15.12 16.26 -2.10
CA LEU A 38 14.89 14.83 -2.25
C LEU A 38 13.82 14.33 -1.27
N PHE A 39 13.80 14.89 -0.05
CA PHE A 39 12.73 14.65 0.91
C PHE A 39 11.36 15.07 0.35
N GLY A 40 11.25 16.27 -0.22
CA GLY A 40 10.02 16.74 -0.85
C GLY A 40 9.56 15.85 -2.01
N ILE A 41 10.48 15.42 -2.88
CA ILE A 41 10.17 14.49 -3.99
C ILE A 41 9.66 13.15 -3.45
N ALA A 42 10.32 12.58 -2.43
CA ALA A 42 9.90 11.32 -1.82
C ALA A 42 8.49 11.43 -1.24
N LEU A 43 8.18 12.52 -0.52
CA LEU A 43 6.84 12.76 0.00
C LEU A 43 5.79 12.92 -1.11
N CYS A 44 6.08 13.65 -2.18
CA CYS A 44 5.16 13.78 -3.30
C CYS A 44 4.86 12.42 -3.95
N LEU A 45 5.86 11.56 -4.08
CA LEU A 45 5.68 10.21 -4.62
C LEU A 45 4.85 9.32 -3.69
N ILE A 46 5.17 9.30 -2.39
CA ILE A 46 4.38 8.56 -1.38
C ILE A 46 2.93 9.03 -1.40
N MET A 47 2.67 10.34 -1.46
CA MET A 47 1.31 10.89 -1.53
C MET A 47 0.58 10.51 -2.83
N SER A 48 1.30 10.44 -3.95
CA SER A 48 0.73 9.96 -5.22
C SER A 48 0.36 8.48 -5.15
N CYS A 49 1.23 7.65 -4.55
CA CYS A 49 1.02 6.22 -4.31
C CYS A 49 -0.15 5.96 -3.34
N TYR A 50 -0.26 6.77 -2.30
CA TYR A 50 -1.41 6.79 -1.40
C TYR A 50 -2.72 7.05 -2.17
N GLY A 51 -2.75 8.08 -3.03
CA GLY A 51 -3.89 8.35 -3.89
C GLY A 51 -4.18 7.23 -4.91
N ALA A 52 -3.14 6.58 -5.41
CA ALA A 52 -3.26 5.42 -6.30
C ALA A 52 -4.00 4.28 -5.59
N GLY A 53 -3.55 3.90 -4.38
CA GLY A 53 -4.18 2.87 -3.56
C GLY A 53 -5.67 3.14 -3.39
N PHE A 54 -6.04 4.30 -2.87
CA PHE A 54 -7.45 4.68 -2.65
C PHE A 54 -8.33 4.60 -3.91
N SER A 55 -7.78 4.95 -5.07
CA SER A 55 -8.53 4.88 -6.32
C SER A 55 -8.77 3.45 -6.82
N VAL A 56 -7.89 2.52 -6.46
CA VAL A 56 -7.92 1.12 -6.93
C VAL A 56 -8.61 0.19 -5.92
N ILE A 57 -8.61 0.53 -4.61
CA ILE A 57 -9.17 -0.31 -3.52
C ILE A 57 -10.55 -0.88 -3.85
N PRO A 58 -11.58 -0.07 -4.20
CA PRO A 58 -12.94 -0.59 -4.32
C PRO A 58 -13.07 -1.60 -5.45
N ALA A 59 -12.37 -1.34 -6.55
CA ALA A 59 -12.37 -2.19 -7.72
C ALA A 59 -11.62 -3.50 -7.42
N TYR A 60 -10.45 -3.40 -6.77
CA TYR A 60 -9.66 -4.57 -6.36
C TYR A 60 -10.40 -5.45 -5.36
N LEU A 61 -11.05 -4.87 -4.35
CA LEU A 61 -11.88 -5.62 -3.40
C LEU A 61 -13.05 -6.34 -4.09
N GLY A 62 -13.65 -5.71 -5.11
CA GLY A 62 -14.68 -6.32 -5.93
C GLY A 62 -14.19 -7.55 -6.68
N ASP A 63 -12.95 -7.53 -7.19
CA ASP A 63 -12.35 -8.68 -7.87
C ASP A 63 -12.01 -9.82 -6.91
N VAL A 64 -11.63 -9.50 -5.66
CA VAL A 64 -11.23 -10.49 -4.64
C VAL A 64 -12.42 -11.13 -3.95
N PHE A 65 -13.39 -10.33 -3.51
CA PHE A 65 -14.48 -10.78 -2.63
C PHE A 65 -15.84 -10.83 -3.33
N GLY A 66 -15.91 -10.39 -4.59
CA GLY A 66 -17.16 -10.18 -5.30
C GLY A 66 -17.90 -8.93 -4.82
N THR A 67 -18.96 -8.57 -5.55
CA THR A 67 -19.66 -7.28 -5.34
C THR A 67 -20.75 -7.33 -4.28
N LYS A 68 -21.22 -8.53 -3.87
CA LYS A 68 -22.35 -8.69 -2.94
C LYS A 68 -22.16 -7.98 -1.59
N GLN A 69 -20.94 -8.04 -1.05
CA GLN A 69 -20.59 -7.45 0.26
C GLN A 69 -19.51 -6.37 0.14
N LEU A 70 -19.30 -5.83 -1.06
CA LEU A 70 -18.21 -4.90 -1.35
C LEU A 70 -18.27 -3.65 -0.47
N GLY A 71 -19.47 -3.08 -0.27
CA GLY A 71 -19.65 -1.90 0.58
C GLY A 71 -19.22 -2.14 2.03
N ALA A 72 -19.58 -3.30 2.61
CA ALA A 72 -19.21 -3.65 3.98
C ALA A 72 -17.69 -3.87 4.11
N ILE A 73 -17.09 -4.61 3.17
CA ILE A 73 -15.64 -4.88 3.16
C ILE A 73 -14.85 -3.58 2.99
N HIS A 74 -15.26 -2.73 2.05
CA HIS A 74 -14.64 -1.43 1.86
C HIS A 74 -14.79 -0.55 3.12
N GLY A 75 -15.93 -0.59 3.80
CA GLY A 75 -16.14 0.07 5.09
C GLY A 75 -15.15 -0.40 6.18
N TYR A 76 -14.88 -1.71 6.26
CA TYR A 76 -13.85 -2.22 7.19
C TYR A 76 -12.45 -1.71 6.84
N VAL A 77 -12.10 -1.65 5.54
CA VAL A 77 -10.82 -1.08 5.09
C VAL A 77 -10.71 0.40 5.47
N LEU A 78 -11.76 1.19 5.28
CA LEU A 78 -11.79 2.60 5.67
C LEU A 78 -11.69 2.80 7.19
N THR A 79 -12.27 1.88 7.98
CA THR A 79 -12.15 1.90 9.43
C THR A 79 -10.72 1.63 9.88
N ALA A 80 -10.06 0.63 9.29
CA ALA A 80 -8.66 0.34 9.54
C ALA A 80 -7.75 1.52 9.12
N TRP A 81 -8.05 2.16 7.99
CA TRP A 81 -7.36 3.35 7.55
C TRP A 81 -7.53 4.53 8.53
N ALA A 82 -8.75 4.77 9.01
CA ALA A 82 -9.01 5.83 10.00
C ALA A 82 -8.23 5.58 11.29
N ALA A 83 -8.18 4.33 11.76
CA ALA A 83 -7.38 3.95 12.93
C ALA A 83 -5.87 4.20 12.69
N ALA A 84 -5.36 3.82 11.51
CA ALA A 84 -3.97 4.10 11.13
C ALA A 84 -3.67 5.60 11.09
N GLY A 85 -4.62 6.43 10.66
CA GLY A 85 -4.51 7.90 10.65
C GLY A 85 -4.38 8.51 12.04
N ILE A 86 -4.88 7.85 13.09
CA ILE A 86 -4.67 8.25 14.48
C ILE A 86 -3.31 7.74 14.98
N VAL A 87 -3.01 6.46 14.75
CA VAL A 87 -1.80 5.80 15.27
C VAL A 87 -0.52 6.37 14.68
N GLY A 88 -0.50 6.68 13.38
CA GLY A 88 0.70 7.15 12.67
C GLY A 88 1.32 8.42 13.28
N PRO A 89 0.57 9.53 13.39
CA PRO A 89 1.05 10.76 14.04
C PRO A 89 1.44 10.53 15.50
N THR A 90 0.68 9.73 16.26
CA THR A 90 1.01 9.41 17.65
C THR A 90 2.36 8.69 17.78
N LEU A 91 2.66 7.76 16.87
CA LEU A 91 3.96 7.07 16.83
C LEU A 91 5.11 8.02 16.47
N LEU A 92 4.87 9.00 15.59
CA LEU A 92 5.87 10.02 15.25
C LEU A 92 6.16 10.93 16.45
N SER A 93 5.12 11.45 17.10
CA SER A 93 5.25 12.29 18.29
C SER A 93 5.94 11.55 19.44
N PHE A 94 5.57 10.29 19.68
CA PHE A 94 6.23 9.45 20.68
C PHE A 94 7.73 9.27 20.41
N SER A 95 8.12 9.02 19.15
CA SER A 95 9.55 8.86 18.83
C SER A 95 10.33 10.15 19.04
N GLU A 96 9.75 11.30 18.68
CA GLU A 96 10.37 12.61 18.91
C GLU A 96 10.51 12.91 20.41
N GLU A 97 9.46 12.67 21.20
CA GLU A 97 9.43 13.00 22.62
C GLU A 97 10.45 12.18 23.43
N TYR A 98 10.54 10.87 23.17
CA TYR A 98 11.37 9.96 23.97
C TYR A 98 12.78 9.75 23.42
N PHE A 99 12.96 9.76 22.09
CA PHE A 99 14.24 9.48 21.44
C PHE A 99 14.84 10.68 20.71
N HIS A 100 14.14 11.82 20.67
CA HIS A 100 14.56 13.04 19.96
C HIS A 100 14.90 12.81 18.48
N ASN A 101 14.27 11.82 17.86
CA ASN A 101 14.42 11.52 16.44
C ASN A 101 13.18 10.83 15.88
N TYR A 102 13.07 10.79 14.55
CA TYR A 102 11.99 10.11 13.83
C TYR A 102 12.41 8.75 13.25
N THR A 103 13.67 8.35 13.47
CA THR A 103 14.25 7.14 12.88
C THR A 103 13.50 5.89 13.31
N VAL A 104 13.11 5.80 14.58
CA VAL A 104 12.37 4.64 15.10
C VAL A 104 11.01 4.51 14.41
N SER A 105 10.22 5.58 14.32
CA SER A 105 8.92 5.55 13.64
C SER A 105 9.06 5.20 12.16
N LEU A 106 10.06 5.77 11.47
CA LEU A 106 10.30 5.50 10.05
C LEU A 106 10.72 4.04 9.82
N ILE A 107 11.57 3.46 10.68
CA ILE A 107 11.92 2.03 10.61
C ILE A 107 10.67 1.17 10.82
N LEU A 108 9.83 1.50 11.80
CA LEU A 108 8.58 0.77 12.03
C LEU A 108 7.65 0.82 10.82
N PHE A 109 7.50 1.98 10.18
CA PHE A 109 6.70 2.11 8.95
C PHE A 109 7.29 1.29 7.80
N VAL A 110 8.62 1.31 7.61
CA VAL A 110 9.28 0.46 6.62
C VAL A 110 9.01 -1.03 6.88
N LEU A 111 9.05 -1.48 8.13
CA LEU A 111 8.74 -2.89 8.47
C LEU A 111 7.29 -3.26 8.18
N LEU A 112 6.34 -2.37 8.48
CA LEU A 112 4.93 -2.56 8.16
C LEU A 112 4.69 -2.62 6.64
N GLU A 113 5.35 -1.74 5.89
CA GLU A 113 5.28 -1.73 4.42
C GLU A 113 5.91 -2.98 3.80
N LEU A 114 7.03 -3.48 4.34
CA LEU A 114 7.63 -4.74 3.91
C LEU A 114 6.71 -5.93 4.18
N LEU A 115 6.00 -5.93 5.31
CA LEU A 115 5.00 -6.95 5.62
C LEU A 115 3.82 -6.87 4.64
N ALA A 116 3.30 -5.66 4.38
CA ALA A 116 2.24 -5.43 3.40
C ALA A 116 2.64 -5.86 1.99
N LEU A 117 3.87 -5.55 1.57
CA LEU A 117 4.46 -6.00 0.31
C LEU A 117 4.51 -7.53 0.23
N GLY A 118 4.96 -8.19 1.29
CA GLY A 118 4.98 -9.65 1.39
C GLY A 118 3.59 -10.27 1.21
N LEU A 119 2.58 -9.71 1.88
CA LEU A 119 1.19 -10.13 1.73
C LEU A 119 0.64 -9.88 0.32
N SER A 120 0.93 -8.71 -0.25
CA SER A 120 0.55 -8.36 -1.63
C SER A 120 1.11 -9.36 -2.65
N ILE A 121 2.38 -9.74 -2.50
CA ILE A 121 3.02 -10.74 -3.37
C ILE A 121 2.34 -12.11 -3.21
N ARG A 122 1.99 -12.53 -1.98
CA ARG A 122 1.27 -13.80 -1.75
C ARG A 122 -0.09 -13.80 -2.43
N ILE A 123 -0.91 -12.78 -2.18
CA ILE A 123 -2.23 -12.64 -2.81
C ILE A 123 -2.10 -12.66 -4.33
N ARG A 124 -1.14 -11.91 -4.89
CA ARG A 124 -0.89 -11.89 -6.34
C ARG A 124 -0.54 -13.27 -6.91
N ARG A 125 0.21 -14.09 -6.17
CA ARG A 125 0.56 -15.46 -6.59
C ARG A 125 -0.67 -16.36 -6.58
N GLU A 126 -1.50 -16.27 -5.55
CA GLU A 126 -2.75 -17.04 -5.46
C GLU A 126 -3.70 -16.69 -6.60
N PHE A 127 -3.85 -15.40 -6.93
CA PHE A 127 -4.62 -14.97 -8.10
C PHE A 127 -4.16 -15.59 -9.42
N LYS A 128 -2.84 -15.72 -9.61
CA LYS A 128 -2.28 -16.36 -10.81
C LYS A 128 -2.52 -17.86 -10.82
N ALA A 129 -2.34 -18.53 -9.68
CA ALA A 129 -2.55 -19.97 -9.56
C ALA A 129 -4.01 -20.34 -9.89
N THR A 130 -4.99 -19.68 -9.27
CA THR A 130 -6.41 -19.90 -9.54
C THR A 130 -6.78 -19.67 -11.00
N ALA A 131 -6.19 -18.66 -11.65
CA ALA A 131 -6.42 -18.38 -13.07
C ALA A 131 -5.81 -19.43 -14.01
N GLN A 132 -4.74 -20.12 -13.59
CA GLN A 132 -4.13 -21.21 -14.36
C GLN A 132 -4.93 -22.51 -14.23
N ASP A 133 -5.38 -22.84 -13.02
CA ASP A 133 -6.21 -24.02 -12.77
C ASP A 133 -7.53 -23.97 -13.54
N ALA A 134 -8.16 -22.78 -13.59
CA ALA A 134 -9.39 -22.57 -14.35
C ALA A 134 -9.23 -22.83 -15.86
N LYS A 135 -8.06 -22.55 -16.44
CA LYS A 135 -7.77 -22.83 -17.86
C LYS A 135 -7.58 -24.32 -18.12
N HIS A 136 -6.94 -25.04 -17.20
CA HIS A 136 -6.65 -26.46 -17.38
C HIS A 136 -7.91 -27.35 -17.29
N VAL A 137 -8.95 -26.91 -16.58
CA VAL A 137 -10.25 -27.62 -16.50
C VAL A 137 -11.10 -27.44 -17.77
N THR A 138 -10.83 -26.41 -18.57
CA THR A 138 -11.59 -26.10 -19.79
C THR A 138 -10.98 -26.66 -21.08
N ASP A 139 -9.81 -27.29 -21.00
CA ASP A 139 -9.11 -28.00 -22.09
C ASP A 139 -9.39 -29.50 -22.04
#